data_AF-A0A6U5PYM3-F1
#
_entry.id   AF-A0A6U5PYM3-F1
#
_cell.length_a   1.000
_cell.length_b   1.000
_cell.length_c   1.000
_cell.angle_alpha   90.00
_cell.angle_beta   90.00
_cell.angle_gamma   90.00
#
_symmetry.space_group_name_H-M   'P 1'
#
loop_
_entity.id
_entity.type
_entity.pdbx_description
1 polymer ?
#
loop_
_entity_poly.entity_id
_entity_poly.type
_entity_poly.pdbx_seq_one_letter_code
_entity_poly.pdbx_strand_id
1 'polypeptide(L)'
;MSTATSSPAAAESPAAKLNKMAESLGAIARPLIKAITFLLPIMISMTGKAYKIYKTLPHNVVKFWVGFIFCFFGGLYPVTFAAIQAAEHGGRKKVAEALTDLSDEAIKILEASKKDDKEDLDKDGKADVEEIDGKALMMRKVQLVLTKMDPEKVDKAIASMYRVWLSVVAVLTLQFARVITLSLSISDFFFTPYDKYIVPVINKVMPQQYQKWTPVVGGWVIKFFAMSLAWYIQSIISAFTSALSGGLMMSRAAYDFIVARGWTLGGMIAKNHEESVIDEIMSYLFAAGGFLFQFWIGFDMPFPFNLLLWPLELTEFYIRWTITKKA
;
A
#
# COMPACT_ATOMS: atom_id res chain seq x y z
N MET A 1 -45.86 -46.65 34.51
CA MET A 1 -45.16 -46.81 33.21
C MET A 1 -43.97 -45.86 33.21
N SER A 2 -42.85 -46.35 32.67
CA SER A 2 -41.48 -46.02 33.04
C SER A 2 -41.06 -44.55 32.83
N THR A 3 -40.39 -43.99 33.84
CA THR A 3 -39.63 -42.75 33.79
C THR A 3 -38.40 -42.93 32.89
N ALA A 4 -38.38 -42.27 31.73
CA ALA A 4 -37.20 -42.16 30.89
C ALA A 4 -36.24 -41.12 31.49
N THR A 5 -35.21 -41.63 32.19
CA THR A 5 -34.00 -40.89 32.53
C THR A 5 -33.24 -40.55 31.25
N SER A 6 -33.28 -39.29 30.84
CA SER A 6 -32.37 -38.74 29.84
C SER A 6 -30.94 -38.76 30.40
N SER A 7 -30.07 -39.49 29.73
CA SER A 7 -28.62 -39.51 29.97
C SER A 7 -28.07 -38.07 29.87
N PRO A 8 -27.30 -37.58 30.84
CA PRO A 8 -26.67 -36.27 30.74
C PRO A 8 -25.59 -36.33 29.64
N ALA A 9 -25.69 -35.42 28.68
CA ALA A 9 -24.66 -35.19 27.67
C ALA A 9 -23.32 -34.94 28.39
N ALA A 10 -22.35 -35.81 28.17
CA ALA A 10 -21.00 -35.68 28.71
C ALA A 10 -20.42 -34.34 28.24
N ALA A 11 -20.27 -33.40 29.16
CA ALA A 11 -19.57 -32.15 28.91
C ALA A 11 -18.14 -32.47 28.47
N GLU A 12 -17.79 -32.13 27.22
CA GLU A 12 -16.43 -32.27 26.69
C GLU A 12 -15.42 -31.66 27.69
N SER A 13 -14.46 -32.48 28.15
CA SER A 13 -13.48 -32.03 29.13
C SER A 13 -12.68 -30.84 28.57
N PRO A 14 -12.31 -29.84 29.40
CA PRO A 14 -11.49 -28.70 28.98
C PRO A 14 -10.20 -29.11 28.27
N ALA A 15 -9.63 -30.27 28.64
CA ALA A 15 -8.44 -30.83 28.02
C ALA A 15 -8.68 -31.31 26.57
N ALA A 16 -9.87 -31.83 26.27
CA ALA A 16 -10.24 -32.24 24.91
C ALA A 16 -10.39 -31.02 23.98
N LYS A 17 -10.95 -29.90 24.49
CA LYS A 17 -11.03 -28.63 23.75
C LYS A 17 -9.65 -28.00 23.53
N LEU A 18 -8.77 -28.04 24.52
CA LEU A 18 -7.38 -27.59 24.40
C LEU A 18 -6.59 -28.41 23.37
N ASN A 19 -6.76 -29.74 23.35
CA ASN A 19 -6.11 -30.59 22.35
C ASN A 19 -6.64 -30.35 20.93
N LYS A 20 -7.95 -30.15 20.76
CA LYS A 20 -8.55 -29.80 19.47
C LYS A 20 -8.10 -28.43 18.97
N MET A 21 -7.96 -27.45 19.87
CA MET A 21 -7.35 -26.14 19.55
C MET A 21 -5.88 -26.27 19.19
N ALA A 22 -5.12 -27.11 19.90
CA ALA A 22 -3.71 -27.35 19.59
C ALA A 22 -3.51 -28.06 18.24
N GLU A 23 -4.40 -28.99 17.87
CA GLU A 23 -4.41 -29.62 16.54
C GLU A 23 -4.79 -28.65 15.43
N SER A 24 -5.80 -27.79 15.64
CA SER A 24 -6.19 -26.79 14.63
C SER A 24 -5.15 -25.67 14.47
N LEU A 25 -4.53 -25.23 15.57
CA LEU A 25 -3.36 -24.35 15.55
C LEU A 25 -2.18 -25.02 14.83
N GLY A 26 -1.93 -26.31 15.08
CA GLY A 26 -0.89 -27.08 14.39
C GLY A 26 -1.12 -27.23 12.89
N ALA A 27 -2.37 -27.41 12.46
CA ALA A 27 -2.76 -27.52 11.06
C ALA A 27 -2.58 -26.19 10.30
N ILE A 28 -2.79 -25.05 10.96
CA ILE A 28 -2.56 -23.71 10.40
C ILE A 28 -1.08 -23.31 10.49
N ALA A 29 -0.40 -23.66 11.57
CA ALA A 29 0.98 -23.27 11.81
C ALA A 29 1.97 -23.94 10.84
N ARG A 30 1.75 -25.21 10.44
CA ARG A 30 2.62 -25.91 9.48
C ARG A 30 2.74 -25.22 8.10
N PRO A 31 1.64 -24.89 7.39
CA PRO A 31 1.74 -24.17 6.12
C PRO A 31 2.27 -22.75 6.32
N LEU A 32 1.92 -22.09 7.43
CA LEU A 32 2.34 -20.72 7.73
C LEU A 32 3.84 -20.65 8.01
N ILE A 33 4.41 -21.63 8.72
CA ILE A 33 5.84 -21.73 8.97
C ILE A 33 6.60 -22.12 7.70
N LYS A 34 6.09 -23.06 6.88
CA LYS A 34 6.71 -23.33 5.56
C LYS A 34 6.70 -22.10 4.66
N ALA A 35 5.61 -21.32 4.68
CA ALA A 35 5.54 -20.06 3.96
C ALA A 35 6.53 -19.06 4.54
N ILE A 36 6.62 -18.93 5.87
CA ILE A 36 7.58 -18.04 6.53
C ILE A 36 9.02 -18.45 6.22
N THR A 37 9.40 -19.72 6.34
CA THR A 37 10.78 -20.18 6.08
C THR A 37 11.17 -20.13 4.60
N PHE A 38 10.21 -20.23 3.68
CA PHE A 38 10.43 -20.01 2.25
C PHE A 38 10.50 -18.51 1.90
N LEU A 39 9.59 -17.71 2.45
CA LEU A 39 9.49 -16.27 2.14
C LEU A 39 10.54 -15.44 2.86
N LEU A 40 10.92 -15.74 4.09
CA LEU A 40 11.94 -15.00 4.85
C LEU A 40 13.25 -14.80 4.07
N PRO A 41 13.90 -15.86 3.56
CA PRO A 41 15.16 -15.70 2.84
C PRO A 41 14.99 -14.93 1.52
N ILE A 42 13.86 -15.08 0.84
CA ILE A 42 13.55 -14.33 -0.39
C ILE A 42 13.35 -12.86 -0.05
N MET A 43 12.54 -12.57 0.97
CA MET A 43 12.26 -11.22 1.45
C MET A 43 13.54 -10.54 1.93
N ILE A 44 14.37 -11.20 2.73
CA ILE A 44 15.66 -10.67 3.21
C ILE A 44 16.66 -10.47 2.06
N SER A 45 16.71 -11.38 1.09
CA SER A 45 17.58 -11.21 -0.09
C SER A 45 17.13 -10.03 -0.94
N MET A 46 15.82 -9.89 -1.17
CA MET A 46 15.24 -8.79 -1.92
C MET A 46 15.42 -7.46 -1.21
N THR A 47 15.10 -7.37 0.09
CA THR A 47 15.26 -6.14 0.88
C THR A 47 16.73 -5.78 1.04
N GLY A 48 17.62 -6.75 1.25
CA GLY A 48 19.07 -6.52 1.32
C GLY A 48 19.65 -6.00 0.00
N LYS A 49 19.24 -6.57 -1.15
CA LYS A 49 19.62 -6.06 -2.48
C LYS A 49 19.05 -4.66 -2.73
N ALA A 50 17.77 -4.45 -2.43
CA ALA A 50 17.11 -3.15 -2.59
C ALA A 50 17.74 -2.07 -1.69
N TYR A 51 18.08 -2.40 -0.44
CA TYR A 51 18.74 -1.50 0.49
C TYR A 51 20.16 -1.17 0.06
N LYS A 52 20.91 -2.16 -0.46
CA LYS A 52 22.26 -1.93 -1.01
C LYS A 52 22.22 -1.01 -2.24
N ILE A 53 21.24 -1.18 -3.12
CA ILE A 53 20.99 -0.28 -4.26
C ILE A 53 20.61 1.13 -3.75
N TYR A 54 19.70 1.23 -2.78
CA TYR A 54 19.29 2.50 -2.20
C TYR A 54 20.46 3.25 -1.55
N LYS A 55 21.32 2.55 -0.80
CA LYS A 55 22.49 3.13 -0.13
C LYS A 55 23.62 3.50 -1.09
N THR A 56 23.69 2.88 -2.27
CA THR A 56 24.67 3.24 -3.32
C THR A 56 24.22 4.39 -4.19
N LEU A 57 22.92 4.70 -4.23
CA LEU A 57 22.41 5.86 -4.95
C LEU A 57 22.55 7.15 -4.11
N PRO A 58 23.02 8.26 -4.71
CA PRO A 58 23.03 9.55 -4.05
C PRO A 58 21.59 9.98 -3.73
N HIS A 59 21.31 10.26 -2.44
CA HIS A 59 19.96 10.58 -1.95
C HIS A 59 19.28 11.72 -2.72
N ASN A 60 20.06 12.70 -3.22
CA ASN A 60 19.54 13.82 -4.01
C ASN A 60 18.99 13.36 -5.36
N VAL A 61 19.62 12.38 -6.01
CA VAL A 61 19.14 11.82 -7.30
C VAL A 61 17.84 11.07 -7.07
N VAL A 62 17.77 10.27 -6.00
CA VAL A 62 16.55 9.52 -5.65
C VAL A 62 15.41 10.48 -5.36
N LYS A 63 15.65 11.51 -4.54
CA LYS A 63 14.65 12.53 -4.19
C LYS A 63 14.16 13.29 -5.44
N PHE A 64 15.06 13.60 -6.37
CA PHE A 64 14.70 14.24 -7.63
C PHE A 64 13.80 13.34 -8.48
N TRP A 65 14.15 12.06 -8.67
CA TRP A 65 13.35 11.13 -9.47
C TRP A 65 12.00 10.79 -8.83
N VAL A 66 11.94 10.65 -7.51
CA VAL A 66 10.67 10.48 -6.79
C VAL A 66 9.82 11.74 -6.96
N GLY A 67 10.41 12.92 -6.81
CA GLY A 67 9.76 14.20 -7.08
C GLY A 67 9.25 14.29 -8.52
N PHE A 68 10.02 13.83 -9.49
CA PHE A 68 9.64 13.78 -10.91
C PHE A 68 8.44 12.87 -11.15
N ILE A 69 8.46 11.66 -10.60
CA ILE A 69 7.33 10.73 -10.71
C ILE A 69 6.07 11.35 -10.09
N PHE A 70 6.20 11.98 -8.91
CA PHE A 70 5.09 12.64 -8.24
C PHE A 70 4.59 13.84 -9.05
N CYS A 71 5.50 14.63 -9.62
CA CYS A 71 5.18 15.87 -10.29
C CYS A 71 4.51 15.66 -11.64
N PHE A 72 4.92 14.64 -12.39
CA PHE A 72 4.47 14.39 -13.76
C PHE A 72 3.50 13.22 -13.90
N PHE A 73 3.37 12.36 -12.87
CA PHE A 73 2.53 11.16 -12.95
C PHE A 73 1.64 10.91 -11.73
N GLY A 74 1.64 11.79 -10.71
CA GLY A 74 0.88 11.53 -9.48
C GLY A 74 -0.65 11.52 -9.63
N GLY A 75 -1.19 12.24 -10.62
CA GLY A 75 -2.62 12.27 -10.95
C GLY A 75 -3.13 11.02 -11.67
N LEU A 76 -2.25 10.23 -12.29
CA LEU A 76 -2.59 8.90 -12.81
C LEU A 76 -2.85 7.89 -11.69
N TYR A 77 -2.22 8.10 -10.54
CA TYR A 77 -2.25 7.19 -9.39
C TYR A 77 -2.82 7.85 -8.14
N PRO A 78 -4.05 8.41 -8.19
CA PRO A 78 -4.61 9.20 -7.10
C PRO A 78 -4.72 8.42 -5.79
N VAL A 79 -5.02 7.13 -5.86
CA VAL A 79 -5.23 6.27 -4.69
C VAL A 79 -3.90 5.88 -4.06
N THR A 80 -2.91 5.52 -4.88
CA THR A 80 -1.53 5.22 -4.46
C THR A 80 -0.88 6.45 -3.84
N PHE A 81 -1.05 7.62 -4.46
CA PHE A 81 -0.54 8.87 -3.95
C PHE A 81 -1.19 9.24 -2.60
N ALA A 82 -2.50 9.07 -2.47
CA ALA A 82 -3.19 9.24 -1.19
C ALA A 82 -2.69 8.26 -0.13
N ALA A 83 -2.42 7.00 -0.49
CA ALA A 83 -1.86 6.01 0.41
C ALA A 83 -0.46 6.39 0.90
N ILE A 84 0.41 6.88 0.00
CA ILE A 84 1.75 7.32 0.37
C ILE A 84 1.70 8.54 1.30
N GLN A 85 0.88 9.54 1.00
CA GLN A 85 0.70 10.70 1.88
C GLN A 85 0.13 10.30 3.24
N ALA A 86 -0.86 9.41 3.26
CA ALA A 86 -1.40 8.88 4.51
C ALA A 86 -0.34 8.11 5.32
N ALA A 87 0.56 7.39 4.66
CA ALA A 87 1.68 6.73 5.31
C ALA A 87 2.70 7.73 5.87
N GLU A 88 3.03 8.79 5.12
CA GLU A 88 3.92 9.86 5.60
C GLU A 88 3.36 10.52 6.86
N HIS A 89 2.09 10.94 6.84
CA HIS A 89 1.43 11.52 8.02
C HIS A 89 1.21 10.49 9.14
N GLY A 90 0.99 9.23 8.80
CA GLY A 90 0.79 8.12 9.75
C GLY A 90 2.06 7.69 10.48
N GLY A 91 3.24 8.16 10.04
CA GLY A 91 4.53 7.86 10.68
C GLY A 91 5.42 6.90 9.89
N ARG A 92 5.51 7.05 8.56
CA ARG A 92 6.40 6.23 7.70
C ARG A 92 7.81 6.08 8.23
N LYS A 93 8.39 7.14 8.80
CA LYS A 93 9.74 7.10 9.41
C LYS A 93 9.83 6.07 10.53
N LYS A 94 8.83 6.04 11.44
CA LYS A 94 8.76 5.06 12.52
C LYS A 94 8.61 3.63 12.00
N VAL A 95 7.89 3.44 10.90
CA VAL A 95 7.81 2.13 10.24
C VAL A 95 9.14 1.73 9.61
N ALA A 96 9.87 2.66 9.00
CA ALA A 96 11.19 2.37 8.45
C ALA A 96 12.21 2.00 9.55
N GLU A 97 12.16 2.69 10.69
CA GLU A 97 12.94 2.36 11.88
C GLU A 97 12.54 0.97 12.41
N ALA A 98 11.25 0.73 12.61
CA ALA A 98 10.72 -0.57 13.05
C ALA A 98 11.09 -1.74 12.11
N LEU A 99 11.08 -1.52 10.80
CA LEU A 99 11.49 -2.52 9.82
C LEU A 99 13.00 -2.80 9.88
N THR A 100 13.80 -1.78 10.20
CA THR A 100 15.24 -1.95 10.41
C THR A 100 15.49 -2.75 11.69
N ASP A 101 14.81 -2.40 12.78
CA ASP A 101 14.88 -3.15 14.05
C ASP A 101 14.47 -4.62 13.86
N LEU A 102 13.37 -4.87 13.14
CA LEU A 102 12.93 -6.24 12.82
C LEU A 102 13.92 -6.98 11.92
N SER A 103 14.52 -6.29 10.94
CA SER A 103 15.54 -6.89 10.06
C SER A 103 16.77 -7.30 10.87
N ASP A 104 17.22 -6.46 11.80
CA ASP A 104 18.38 -6.75 12.63
C ASP A 104 18.11 -7.94 13.56
N GLU A 105 16.93 -8.01 14.19
CA GLU A 105 16.53 -9.18 14.99
C GLU A 105 16.38 -10.44 14.12
N ALA A 106 15.82 -10.32 12.90
CA ALA A 106 15.71 -11.44 11.97
C ALA A 106 17.07 -11.97 11.51
N ILE A 107 18.06 -11.10 11.29
CA ILE A 107 19.44 -11.50 10.97
C ILE A 107 20.07 -12.28 12.12
N LYS A 108 19.92 -11.82 13.37
CA LYS A 108 20.41 -12.55 14.55
C LYS A 108 19.80 -13.94 14.66
N ILE A 109 18.49 -14.06 14.41
CA ILE A 109 17.78 -15.35 14.39
C ILE A 109 18.30 -16.23 13.26
N LEU A 110 18.55 -15.67 12.07
CA LEU A 110 19.09 -16.42 10.94
C LEU A 110 20.51 -16.92 11.20
N GLU A 111 21.35 -16.10 11.82
CA GLU A 111 22.70 -16.50 12.22
C GLU A 111 22.68 -17.55 13.33
N ALA A 112 21.78 -17.42 14.30
CA ALA A 112 21.55 -18.42 15.33
C ALA A 112 21.00 -19.73 14.75
N SER A 113 20.04 -19.66 13.83
CA SER A 113 19.51 -20.83 13.12
C SER A 113 20.59 -21.49 12.28
N LYS A 114 21.44 -20.74 11.57
CA LYS A 114 22.55 -21.33 10.78
C LYS A 114 23.62 -22.00 11.65
N LYS A 115 23.75 -21.60 12.92
CA LYS A 115 24.63 -22.24 13.89
C LYS A 115 23.96 -23.49 14.47
N ASP A 116 22.69 -23.40 14.84
CA ASP A 116 21.86 -24.54 15.29
C ASP A 116 21.72 -25.62 14.21
N ASP A 117 21.60 -25.21 12.94
CA ASP A 117 21.56 -26.11 11.76
C ASP A 117 22.92 -26.77 11.47
N LYS A 118 24.00 -26.42 12.20
CA LYS A 118 25.35 -27.02 12.10
C LYS A 118 25.78 -27.71 13.39
N GLU A 119 24.96 -27.65 14.45
CA GLU A 119 25.24 -28.38 15.67
C GLU A 119 24.91 -29.85 15.45
N ASP A 120 25.96 -30.66 15.55
CA ASP A 120 25.94 -32.12 15.58
C ASP A 120 26.20 -32.50 17.05
N LEU A 121 25.12 -32.62 17.82
CA LEU A 121 25.20 -32.83 19.28
C LEU A 121 25.52 -34.29 19.63
N ASP A 122 25.24 -35.23 18.73
CA ASP A 122 25.50 -36.65 18.90
C ASP A 122 26.82 -37.13 18.26
N LYS A 123 27.52 -36.25 17.52
CA LYS A 123 28.81 -36.47 16.84
C LYS A 123 28.75 -37.61 15.84
N ASP A 124 27.60 -37.81 15.19
CA ASP A 124 27.40 -38.87 14.22
C ASP A 124 27.90 -38.49 12.81
N GLY A 125 28.29 -37.23 12.60
CA GLY A 125 28.79 -36.69 11.35
C GLY A 125 27.71 -36.07 10.45
N LYS A 126 26.46 -35.96 10.92
CA LYS A 126 25.34 -35.26 10.28
C LYS A 126 24.77 -34.21 11.23
N ALA A 127 24.04 -33.24 10.68
CA ALA A 127 23.40 -32.22 11.51
C ALA A 127 22.09 -32.75 12.09
N ASP A 128 21.86 -32.59 13.41
CA ASP A 128 20.63 -33.01 14.10
C ASP A 128 19.35 -32.59 13.36
N VAL A 129 19.39 -31.43 12.68
CA VAL A 129 18.26 -30.83 11.97
C VAL A 129 17.77 -31.69 10.80
N GLU A 130 18.60 -32.59 10.26
CA GLU A 130 18.21 -33.54 9.20
C GLU A 130 17.55 -34.81 9.75
N GLU A 131 17.71 -35.12 11.04
CA GLU A 131 17.21 -36.36 11.67
C GLU A 131 15.94 -36.16 12.52
N ILE A 132 15.53 -34.91 12.77
CA ILE A 132 14.37 -34.58 13.62
C ILE A 132 13.04 -34.61 12.83
N ASP A 133 11.97 -35.18 13.44
CA ASP A 133 10.59 -35.12 12.92
C ASP A 133 10.10 -33.67 12.72
N GLY A 134 9.35 -33.41 11.64
CA GLY A 134 8.96 -32.07 11.21
C GLY A 134 8.19 -31.25 12.27
N LYS A 135 7.52 -31.91 13.22
CA LYS A 135 6.85 -31.24 14.35
C LYS A 135 7.84 -30.82 15.45
N ALA A 136 8.86 -31.64 15.72
CA ALA A 136 9.91 -31.33 16.69
C ALA A 136 10.89 -30.25 16.17
N LEU A 137 11.19 -30.26 14.86
CA LEU A 137 11.99 -29.23 14.19
C LEU A 137 11.27 -27.86 14.25
N MET A 138 9.95 -27.87 14.05
CA MET A 138 9.11 -26.68 14.22
C MET A 138 9.19 -26.12 15.65
N MET A 139 9.06 -26.98 16.67
CA MET A 139 9.12 -26.54 18.07
C MET A 139 10.51 -25.98 18.43
N ARG A 140 11.59 -26.62 17.95
CA ARG A 140 12.98 -26.15 18.12
C ARG A 140 13.19 -24.76 17.48
N LYS A 141 12.74 -24.54 16.23
CA LYS A 141 12.86 -23.24 15.57
C LYS A 141 12.00 -22.15 16.21
N VAL A 142 10.77 -22.46 16.66
CA VAL A 142 9.93 -21.52 17.42
C VAL A 142 10.60 -21.16 18.75
N GLN A 143 11.15 -22.14 19.47
CA GLN A 143 11.86 -21.90 20.72
C GLN A 143 13.11 -21.06 20.50
N LEU A 144 13.87 -21.30 19.43
CA LEU A 144 15.04 -20.49 19.05
C LEU A 144 14.65 -19.03 18.78
N VAL A 145 13.57 -18.80 18.03
CA VAL A 145 13.01 -17.45 17.81
C VAL A 145 12.60 -16.81 19.13
N LEU A 146 11.78 -17.49 19.95
CA LEU A 146 11.30 -16.93 21.22
C LEU A 146 12.42 -16.66 22.23
N THR A 147 13.54 -17.40 22.17
CA THR A 147 14.68 -17.23 23.08
C THR A 147 15.62 -16.12 22.64
N LYS A 148 15.74 -15.87 21.32
CA LYS A 148 16.71 -14.91 20.76
C LYS A 148 16.10 -13.57 20.36
N MET A 149 14.79 -13.53 20.13
CA MET A 149 14.09 -12.33 19.68
C MET A 149 13.71 -11.44 20.86
N ASP A 150 13.91 -10.13 20.72
CA ASP A 150 13.42 -9.14 21.67
C ASP A 150 11.90 -8.94 21.48
N PRO A 151 11.05 -9.34 22.44
CA PRO A 151 9.60 -9.26 22.29
C PRO A 151 9.10 -7.81 22.27
N GLU A 152 9.76 -6.89 22.98
CA GLU A 152 9.32 -5.49 23.01
C GLU A 152 9.58 -4.79 21.68
N LYS A 153 10.70 -5.09 21.02
CA LYS A 153 10.99 -4.53 19.69
C LYS A 153 9.99 -5.02 18.65
N VAL A 154 9.64 -6.29 18.70
CA VAL A 154 8.66 -6.87 17.79
C VAL A 154 7.28 -6.29 18.02
N ASP A 155 6.84 -6.16 19.27
CA ASP A 155 5.56 -5.52 19.61
C ASP A 155 5.52 -4.06 19.11
N LYS A 156 6.54 -3.25 19.44
CA LYS A 156 6.66 -1.86 18.98
C LYS A 156 6.63 -1.77 17.45
N ALA A 157 7.33 -2.68 16.77
CA ALA A 157 7.38 -2.71 15.32
C ALA A 157 6.03 -3.07 14.70
N ILE A 158 5.37 -4.12 15.18
CA ILE A 158 4.04 -4.52 14.73
C ILE A 158 3.02 -3.40 14.99
N ALA A 159 3.05 -2.79 16.18
CA ALA A 159 2.17 -1.67 16.54
C ALA A 159 2.37 -0.47 15.61
N SER A 160 3.62 -0.12 15.27
CA SER A 160 3.92 0.97 14.35
C SER A 160 3.41 0.71 12.93
N MET A 161 3.61 -0.51 12.42
CA MET A 161 3.11 -0.96 11.13
C MET A 161 1.57 -0.95 11.08
N TYR A 162 0.93 -1.47 12.13
CA TYR A 162 -0.52 -1.51 12.25
C TYR A 162 -1.12 -0.09 12.28
N ARG A 163 -0.50 0.84 13.01
CA ARG A 163 -0.93 2.24 13.06
C ARG A 163 -0.89 2.92 11.70
N VAL A 164 0.22 2.75 10.96
CA VAL A 164 0.33 3.31 9.60
C VAL A 164 -0.69 2.66 8.66
N TRP A 165 -0.87 1.34 8.75
CA TRP A 165 -1.88 0.63 7.97
C TRP A 165 -3.30 1.17 8.22
N LEU A 166 -3.69 1.37 9.48
CA LEU A 166 -4.99 1.96 9.83
C LEU A 166 -5.13 3.39 9.28
N SER A 167 -4.07 4.21 9.36
CA SER A 167 -4.09 5.56 8.80
C SER A 167 -4.32 5.56 7.29
N VAL A 168 -3.65 4.64 6.58
CA VAL A 168 -3.80 4.48 5.13
C VAL A 168 -5.22 4.03 4.79
N VAL A 169 -5.73 2.99 5.47
CA VAL A 169 -7.10 2.50 5.25
C VAL A 169 -8.14 3.60 5.52
N ALA A 170 -7.99 4.37 6.59
CA ALA A 170 -8.92 5.45 6.91
C ALA A 170 -8.97 6.54 5.83
N VAL A 171 -7.81 7.00 5.36
CA VAL A 171 -7.72 8.02 4.30
C VAL A 171 -8.32 7.51 3.00
N LEU A 172 -8.00 6.26 2.63
CA LEU A 172 -8.49 5.65 1.41
C LEU A 172 -10.02 5.48 1.41
N THR A 173 -10.60 5.02 2.53
CA THR A 173 -12.06 4.92 2.68
C THR A 173 -12.72 6.29 2.60
N LEU A 174 -12.13 7.31 3.22
CA LEU A 174 -12.66 8.68 3.16
C LEU A 174 -12.63 9.25 1.73
N GLN A 175 -11.55 9.01 0.99
CA GLN A 175 -11.44 9.43 -0.42
C GLN A 175 -12.50 8.74 -1.28
N PHE A 176 -12.69 7.42 -1.11
CA PHE A 176 -13.69 6.68 -1.87
C PHE A 176 -15.11 7.15 -1.55
N ALA A 177 -15.43 7.36 -0.27
CA ALA A 177 -16.72 7.92 0.15
C ALA A 177 -16.97 9.31 -0.46
N ARG A 178 -15.95 10.17 -0.51
CA ARG A 178 -16.04 11.50 -1.15
C ARG A 178 -16.33 11.39 -2.64
N VAL A 179 -15.69 10.47 -3.36
CA VAL A 179 -15.93 10.23 -4.79
C VAL A 179 -17.35 9.72 -5.03
N ILE A 180 -17.85 8.79 -4.20
CA ILE A 180 -19.24 8.32 -4.27
C ILE A 180 -20.21 9.48 -4.08
N THR A 181 -20.05 10.27 -3.01
CA THR A 181 -20.92 11.41 -2.74
C THR A 181 -20.92 12.41 -3.89
N LEU A 182 -19.73 12.74 -4.43
CA LEU A 182 -19.60 13.60 -5.61
C LEU A 182 -20.35 13.02 -6.82
N SER A 183 -20.21 11.71 -7.07
CA SER A 183 -20.92 11.05 -8.18
C SER A 183 -22.44 11.08 -8.03
N LEU A 184 -22.96 10.92 -6.81
CA LEU A 184 -24.40 10.98 -6.54
C LEU A 184 -24.92 12.41 -6.78
N SER A 185 -24.22 13.42 -6.26
CA SER A 185 -24.59 14.83 -6.50
C SER A 185 -24.57 15.21 -7.98
N ILE A 186 -23.54 14.75 -8.72
CA ILE A 186 -23.48 14.93 -10.18
C ILE A 186 -24.66 14.22 -10.85
N SER A 187 -24.97 12.99 -10.45
CA SER A 187 -26.06 12.21 -11.02
C SER A 187 -27.41 12.90 -10.83
N ASP A 188 -27.71 13.36 -9.61
CA ASP A 188 -28.96 14.05 -9.28
C ASP A 188 -29.15 15.33 -10.10
N PHE A 189 -28.05 16.06 -10.34
CA PHE A 189 -28.05 17.22 -11.23
C PHE A 189 -28.39 16.85 -12.68
N PHE A 190 -27.90 15.72 -13.19
CA PHE A 190 -28.17 15.25 -14.55
C PHE A 190 -29.55 14.57 -14.71
N PHE A 191 -30.16 14.05 -13.63
CA PHE A 191 -31.49 13.44 -13.69
C PHE A 191 -32.58 14.42 -14.12
N THR A 192 -32.54 15.66 -13.60
CA THR A 192 -33.54 16.69 -13.94
C THR A 192 -33.62 16.99 -15.45
N PRO A 193 -32.52 17.30 -16.16
CA PRO A 193 -32.56 17.49 -17.60
C PRO A 193 -32.85 16.18 -18.36
N TYR A 194 -32.40 15.02 -17.85
CA TYR A 194 -32.70 13.73 -18.46
C TYR A 194 -34.21 13.45 -18.50
N ASP A 195 -34.89 13.57 -17.35
CA ASP A 195 -36.33 13.31 -17.25
C ASP A 195 -37.14 14.30 -18.09
N LYS A 196 -36.71 15.57 -18.11
CA LYS A 196 -37.44 16.63 -18.84
C LYS A 196 -37.28 16.55 -20.35
N TYR A 197 -36.09 16.25 -20.85
CA TYR A 197 -35.79 16.36 -22.28
C TYR A 197 -35.53 15.02 -22.97
N ILE A 198 -34.90 14.06 -22.29
CA ILE A 198 -34.45 12.80 -22.92
C ILE A 198 -35.52 11.72 -22.84
N VAL A 199 -36.15 11.53 -21.68
CA VAL A 199 -37.19 10.50 -21.46
C VAL A 199 -38.36 10.62 -22.47
N PRO A 200 -38.94 11.80 -22.73
CA PRO A 200 -40.04 11.92 -23.70
C PRO A 200 -39.62 11.54 -25.12
N VAL A 201 -38.37 11.81 -25.52
CA VAL A 201 -37.83 11.46 -26.84
C VAL A 201 -37.67 9.95 -26.96
N ILE A 202 -37.10 9.30 -25.94
CA ILE A 202 -36.93 7.84 -25.92
C ILE A 202 -38.30 7.15 -25.95
N ASN A 203 -39.28 7.63 -25.19
CA ASN A 203 -40.61 7.03 -25.14
C ASN A 203 -41.39 7.15 -26.45
N LYS A 204 -41.07 8.11 -27.33
CA LYS A 204 -41.67 8.20 -28.68
C LYS A 204 -41.15 7.12 -29.63
N VAL A 205 -39.94 6.62 -29.40
CA VAL A 205 -39.29 5.62 -30.26
C VAL A 205 -39.51 4.21 -29.72
N MET A 206 -39.63 4.07 -28.40
CA MET A 206 -39.75 2.78 -27.73
C MET A 206 -41.19 2.22 -27.73
N PRO A 207 -41.38 0.91 -28.01
CA PRO A 207 -42.66 0.25 -27.82
C PRO A 207 -43.18 0.40 -26.38
N GLN A 208 -44.49 0.58 -26.20
CA GLN A 208 -45.14 0.83 -24.89
C GLN A 208 -44.72 -0.18 -23.80
N GLN A 209 -44.49 -1.42 -24.18
CA GLN A 209 -44.09 -2.52 -23.28
C GLN A 209 -42.78 -2.23 -22.53
N TYR A 210 -41.86 -1.48 -23.15
CA TYR A 210 -40.51 -1.22 -22.67
C TYR A 210 -40.32 0.18 -22.07
N GLN A 211 -41.29 1.10 -22.23
CA GLN A 211 -41.18 2.47 -21.73
C GLN A 211 -40.98 2.55 -20.21
N LYS A 212 -41.44 1.55 -19.46
CA LYS A 212 -41.18 1.41 -18.01
C LYS A 212 -39.70 1.25 -17.64
N TRP A 213 -38.88 0.72 -18.56
CA TRP A 213 -37.45 0.53 -18.35
C TRP A 213 -36.63 1.76 -18.69
N THR A 214 -37.18 2.70 -19.47
CA THR A 214 -36.50 3.96 -19.85
C THR A 214 -35.91 4.72 -18.65
N PRO A 215 -36.68 5.03 -17.58
CA PRO A 215 -36.10 5.73 -16.42
C PRO A 215 -35.10 4.88 -15.64
N VAL A 216 -35.28 3.55 -15.60
CA VAL A 216 -34.39 2.63 -14.88
C VAL A 216 -33.02 2.56 -15.56
N VAL A 217 -33.01 2.27 -16.87
CA VAL A 217 -31.77 2.17 -17.65
C VAL A 217 -31.07 3.52 -17.72
N GLY A 218 -31.82 4.59 -17.98
CA GLY A 218 -31.27 5.95 -17.98
C GLY A 218 -30.62 6.32 -16.66
N GLY A 219 -31.25 5.97 -15.54
CA GLY A 219 -30.68 6.25 -14.23
C GLY A 219 -29.36 5.52 -13.97
N TRP A 220 -29.23 4.28 -14.42
CA TRP A 220 -27.94 3.57 -14.35
C TRP A 220 -26.87 4.17 -15.26
N VAL A 221 -27.25 4.60 -16.48
CA VAL A 221 -26.34 5.25 -17.42
C VAL A 221 -25.83 6.58 -16.86
N ILE A 222 -26.71 7.42 -16.30
CA ILE A 222 -26.33 8.69 -15.67
C ILE A 222 -25.42 8.46 -14.47
N LYS A 223 -25.74 7.49 -13.59
CA LYS A 223 -24.88 7.16 -12.45
C LYS A 223 -23.50 6.68 -12.89
N PHE A 224 -23.43 5.87 -13.94
CA PHE A 224 -22.15 5.41 -14.50
C PHE A 224 -21.32 6.58 -15.04
N PHE A 225 -21.94 7.46 -15.82
CA PHE A 225 -21.30 8.68 -16.33
C PHE A 225 -20.84 9.60 -15.17
N ALA A 226 -21.70 9.81 -14.19
CA ALA A 226 -21.40 10.64 -13.03
C ALA A 226 -20.25 10.08 -12.18
N MET A 227 -20.18 8.75 -12.03
CA MET A 227 -19.05 8.07 -11.39
C MET A 227 -17.75 8.27 -12.17
N SER A 228 -17.79 8.11 -13.50
CA SER A 228 -16.63 8.34 -14.36
C SER A 228 -16.12 9.80 -14.26
N LEU A 229 -17.03 10.77 -14.30
CA LEU A 229 -16.70 12.18 -14.15
C LEU A 229 -16.15 12.51 -12.76
N ALA A 230 -16.73 11.95 -11.69
CA ALA A 230 -16.23 12.13 -10.33
C ALA A 230 -14.79 11.62 -10.17
N TRP A 231 -14.47 10.45 -10.74
CA TRP A 231 -13.10 9.93 -10.77
C TRP A 231 -12.15 10.80 -11.59
N TYR A 232 -12.62 11.37 -12.69
CA TYR A 232 -11.83 12.31 -13.48
C TYR A 232 -11.50 13.58 -12.68
N ILE A 233 -12.50 14.18 -12.01
CA ILE A 233 -12.30 15.34 -11.13
C ILE A 233 -11.34 15.00 -9.99
N GLN A 234 -11.49 13.84 -9.36
CA GLN A 234 -10.58 13.37 -8.31
C GLN A 234 -9.14 13.26 -8.82
N SER A 235 -8.96 12.75 -10.04
CA SER A 235 -7.64 12.62 -10.67
C SER A 235 -7.01 13.99 -10.91
N ILE A 236 -7.78 15.00 -11.31
CA ILE A 236 -7.31 16.40 -11.41
C ILE A 236 -6.84 16.94 -10.06
N ILE A 237 -7.61 16.73 -8.98
CA ILE A 237 -7.25 17.19 -7.63
C ILE A 237 -5.95 16.51 -7.16
N SER A 238 -5.84 15.20 -7.39
CA SER A 238 -4.62 14.44 -7.09
C SER A 238 -3.44 14.90 -7.95
N ALA A 239 -3.65 15.21 -9.23
CA ALA A 239 -2.61 15.74 -10.11
C ALA A 239 -2.08 17.07 -9.62
N PHE A 240 -2.96 17.97 -9.20
CA PHE A 240 -2.57 19.28 -8.67
C PHE A 240 -1.74 19.15 -7.38
N THR A 241 -2.22 18.35 -6.42
CA THR A 241 -1.53 18.15 -5.13
C THR A 241 -0.21 17.39 -5.26
N SER A 242 -0.15 16.41 -6.17
CA SER A 242 1.08 15.68 -6.48
C SER A 242 2.09 16.51 -7.27
N ALA A 243 1.62 17.37 -8.19
CA ALA A 243 2.46 18.34 -8.89
C ALA A 243 3.13 19.32 -7.92
N LEU A 244 2.38 19.87 -6.96
CA LEU A 244 2.93 20.74 -5.91
C LEU A 244 3.97 20.01 -5.04
N SER A 245 3.62 18.83 -4.56
CA SER A 245 4.50 18.03 -3.70
C SER A 245 5.77 17.58 -4.43
N GLY A 246 5.62 17.07 -5.66
CA GLY A 246 6.71 16.62 -6.52
C GLY A 246 7.59 17.77 -6.99
N GLY A 247 7.00 18.89 -7.39
CA GLY A 247 7.71 20.12 -7.79
C GLY A 247 8.59 20.66 -6.68
N LEU A 248 8.10 20.67 -5.43
CA LEU A 248 8.90 21.04 -4.27
C LEU A 248 10.06 20.07 -4.01
N MET A 249 9.83 18.76 -4.12
CA MET A 249 10.88 17.75 -3.97
C MET A 249 11.96 17.88 -5.05
N MET A 250 11.55 18.08 -6.31
CA MET A 250 12.46 18.29 -7.44
C MET A 250 13.25 19.58 -7.29
N SER A 251 12.59 20.68 -6.92
CA SER A 251 13.23 21.98 -6.75
C SER A 251 14.33 21.93 -5.69
N ARG A 252 14.03 21.38 -4.51
CA ARG A 252 15.01 21.22 -3.42
C ARG A 252 16.17 20.31 -3.83
N ALA A 253 15.89 19.19 -4.49
CA ALA A 253 16.95 18.29 -4.95
C ALA A 253 17.82 18.95 -6.04
N ALA A 254 17.22 19.71 -6.97
CA ALA A 254 17.94 20.47 -7.99
C ALA A 254 18.81 21.57 -7.36
N TYR A 255 18.28 22.27 -6.35
CA TYR A 255 19.03 23.25 -5.56
C TYR A 255 20.25 22.62 -4.89
N ASP A 256 20.06 21.48 -4.22
CA ASP A 256 21.14 20.72 -3.58
C ASP A 256 22.21 20.31 -4.60
N PHE A 257 21.85 19.97 -5.85
CA PHE A 257 22.82 19.69 -6.92
C PHE A 257 23.61 20.93 -7.36
N ILE A 258 22.95 22.08 -7.46
CA ILE A 258 23.59 23.33 -7.88
C ILE A 258 24.59 23.79 -6.81
N VAL A 259 24.20 23.71 -5.54
CA VAL A 259 25.08 24.02 -4.39
C VAL A 259 26.25 23.04 -4.33
N ALA A 260 26.00 21.73 -4.48
CA ALA A 260 27.06 20.70 -4.45
C ALA A 260 28.09 20.86 -5.58
N ARG A 261 27.72 21.47 -6.71
CA ARG A 261 28.62 21.78 -7.84
C ARG A 261 29.32 23.13 -7.71
N GLY A 262 29.09 23.86 -6.62
CA GLY A 262 29.73 25.17 -6.38
C GLY A 262 29.23 26.28 -7.30
N TRP A 263 28.09 26.11 -7.95
CA TRP A 263 27.51 27.13 -8.82
C TRP A 263 26.79 28.18 -7.98
N THR A 264 27.52 29.22 -7.57
CA THR A 264 26.92 30.42 -6.99
C THR A 264 26.45 31.31 -8.14
N LEU A 265 25.18 31.20 -8.54
CA LEU A 265 24.54 32.13 -9.49
C LEU A 265 24.53 33.55 -8.90
N GLY A 266 25.65 34.28 -9.05
CA GLY A 266 25.79 35.69 -8.66
C GLY A 266 25.52 36.01 -7.19
N GLY A 267 25.64 35.05 -6.27
CA GLY A 267 25.32 35.25 -4.84
C GLY A 267 23.85 35.13 -4.45
N MET A 268 22.95 34.80 -5.38
CA MET A 268 21.52 34.61 -5.09
C MET A 268 21.16 33.22 -4.55
N ILE A 269 22.10 32.27 -4.63
CA ILE A 269 21.94 30.89 -4.10
C ILE A 269 22.63 30.84 -2.74
N ALA A 270 21.84 30.92 -1.67
CA ALA A 270 22.30 30.72 -0.30
C ALA A 270 22.71 29.24 -0.08
N LYS A 271 23.54 28.96 0.92
CA LYS A 271 23.95 27.58 1.21
C LYS A 271 22.78 26.70 1.68
N ASN A 272 21.71 27.30 2.19
CA ASN A 272 20.47 26.63 2.56
C ASN A 272 19.33 27.03 1.62
N HIS A 273 18.52 26.05 1.21
CA HIS A 273 17.32 26.28 0.40
C HIS A 273 16.26 27.12 1.14
N GLU A 274 16.24 27.12 2.48
CA GLU A 274 15.26 27.88 3.29
C GLU A 274 15.52 29.40 3.34
N GLU A 275 16.69 29.84 2.87
CA GLU A 275 17.11 31.25 2.89
C GLU A 275 16.96 31.93 1.53
N SER A 276 16.53 31.21 0.49
CA SER A 276 16.44 31.72 -0.89
C SER A 276 15.08 31.41 -1.51
N VAL A 277 14.42 32.42 -2.08
CA VAL A 277 13.11 32.31 -2.76
C VAL A 277 13.20 31.50 -4.08
N ILE A 278 14.42 31.18 -4.52
CA ILE A 278 14.67 30.45 -5.77
C ILE A 278 14.05 29.06 -5.73
N ASP A 279 14.12 28.36 -4.59
CA ASP A 279 13.57 27.01 -4.49
C ASP A 279 12.04 27.03 -4.58
N GLU A 280 11.38 28.04 -4.00
CA GLU A 280 9.94 28.26 -4.11
C GLU A 280 9.51 28.57 -5.55
N ILE A 281 10.19 29.51 -6.23
CA ILE A 281 9.88 29.86 -7.62
C ILE A 281 10.05 28.63 -8.52
N MET A 282 11.17 27.92 -8.40
CA MET A 282 11.41 26.69 -9.16
C MET A 282 10.37 25.62 -8.84
N SER A 283 9.92 25.51 -7.59
CA SER A 283 8.89 24.54 -7.19
C SER A 283 7.55 24.82 -7.88
N TYR A 284 7.12 26.08 -7.94
CA TYR A 284 5.89 26.46 -8.63
C TYR A 284 5.99 26.29 -10.14
N LEU A 285 7.15 26.58 -10.74
CA LEU A 285 7.39 26.33 -12.16
C LEU A 285 7.32 24.84 -12.51
N PHE A 286 7.99 23.99 -11.72
CA PHE A 286 7.90 22.54 -11.90
C PHE A 286 6.49 22.01 -11.65
N ALA A 287 5.80 22.49 -10.62
CA ALA A 287 4.43 22.09 -10.33
C ALA A 287 3.47 22.50 -11.46
N ALA A 288 3.57 23.73 -11.97
CA ALA A 288 2.75 24.18 -13.09
C ALA A 288 3.03 23.35 -14.35
N GLY A 289 4.30 23.12 -14.68
CA GLY A 289 4.69 22.29 -15.81
C GLY A 289 4.23 20.83 -15.68
N GLY A 290 4.40 20.24 -14.50
CA GLY A 290 3.96 18.88 -14.19
C GLY A 290 2.46 18.71 -14.24
N PHE A 291 1.69 19.65 -13.67
CA PHE A 291 0.24 19.63 -13.73
C PHE A 291 -0.29 19.78 -15.17
N LEU A 292 0.25 20.74 -15.94
CA LEU A 292 -0.13 20.93 -17.34
C LEU A 292 0.21 19.70 -18.18
N PHE A 293 1.36 19.08 -17.95
CA PHE A 293 1.73 17.83 -18.60
C PHE A 293 0.72 16.72 -18.29
N GLN A 294 0.41 16.50 -17.01
CA GLN A 294 -0.57 15.49 -16.58
C GLN A 294 -1.96 15.72 -17.20
N PHE A 295 -2.39 16.97 -17.27
CA PHE A 295 -3.65 17.34 -17.89
C PHE A 295 -3.64 17.11 -19.40
N TRP A 296 -2.52 17.43 -20.07
CA TRP A 296 -2.38 17.29 -21.52
C TRP A 296 -2.35 15.82 -21.98
N ILE A 297 -1.72 14.93 -21.20
CA ILE A 297 -1.75 13.48 -21.47
C ILE A 297 -3.10 12.83 -21.09
N GLY A 298 -4.05 13.59 -20.56
CA GLY A 298 -5.40 13.10 -20.22
C GLY A 298 -5.43 12.10 -19.07
N PHE A 299 -4.42 12.10 -18.19
CA PHE A 299 -4.24 11.09 -17.15
C PHE A 299 -4.17 9.65 -17.67
N ASP A 300 -3.69 9.47 -18.90
CA ASP A 300 -3.31 8.16 -19.44
C ASP A 300 -1.79 8.07 -19.63
N MET A 301 -1.23 6.87 -19.51
CA MET A 301 0.21 6.69 -19.48
C MET A 301 0.78 6.44 -20.88
N PRO A 302 1.56 7.37 -21.45
CA PRO A 302 2.14 7.17 -22.76
C PRO A 302 3.29 6.15 -22.72
N PHE A 303 3.41 5.33 -23.75
CA PHE A 303 4.59 4.49 -23.96
C PHE A 303 5.85 5.38 -24.13
N PRO A 304 7.01 5.06 -23.51
CA PRO A 304 7.34 3.83 -22.76
C PRO A 304 7.17 3.94 -21.24
N PHE A 305 6.58 5.02 -20.73
CA PHE A 305 6.44 5.23 -19.28
C PHE A 305 5.54 4.18 -18.63
N ASN A 306 4.60 3.60 -19.38
CA ASN A 306 3.75 2.50 -18.92
C ASN A 306 4.58 1.30 -18.45
N LEU A 307 5.64 0.93 -19.18
CA LEU A 307 6.52 -0.18 -18.81
C LEU A 307 7.35 0.15 -17.57
N LEU A 308 7.82 1.40 -17.47
CA LEU A 308 8.63 1.86 -16.35
C LEU A 308 7.83 1.97 -15.05
N LEU A 309 6.60 2.47 -15.13
CA LEU A 309 5.73 2.73 -13.98
C LEU A 309 4.68 1.64 -13.75
N TRP A 310 4.74 0.53 -14.50
CA TRP A 310 3.86 -0.62 -14.34
C TRP A 310 3.72 -1.12 -12.89
N PRO A 311 4.76 -1.15 -12.04
CA PRO A 311 4.59 -1.50 -10.63
C PRO A 311 3.65 -0.56 -9.86
N LEU A 312 3.63 0.73 -10.21
CA LEU A 312 2.70 1.71 -9.65
C LEU A 312 1.29 1.51 -10.19
N GLU A 313 1.13 1.18 -11.48
CA GLU A 313 -0.18 0.81 -12.06
C GLU A 313 -0.80 -0.40 -11.33
N LEU A 314 0.00 -1.43 -11.11
CA LEU A 314 -0.44 -2.63 -10.36
C LEU A 314 -0.86 -2.27 -8.94
N THR A 315 -0.09 -1.39 -8.28
CA THR A 315 -0.39 -0.93 -6.92
C THR A 315 -1.69 -0.13 -6.88
N GLU A 316 -1.89 0.80 -7.80
CA GLU A 316 -3.12 1.58 -7.94
C GLU A 316 -4.33 0.67 -8.15
N PHE A 317 -4.22 -0.28 -9.07
CA PHE A 317 -5.28 -1.24 -9.35
C PHE A 317 -5.61 -2.11 -8.13
N TYR A 318 -4.59 -2.65 -7.47
CA TYR A 318 -4.76 -3.48 -6.28
C TYR A 318 -5.41 -2.71 -5.12
N ILE A 319 -4.96 -1.47 -4.85
CA ILE A 319 -5.52 -0.67 -3.77
C ILE A 319 -6.98 -0.31 -4.08
N ARG A 320 -7.29 0.11 -5.31
CA ARG A 320 -8.68 0.35 -5.73
C ARG A 320 -9.56 -0.87 -5.50
N TRP A 321 -9.12 -2.03 -5.98
CA TRP A 321 -9.86 -3.29 -5.83
C TRP A 321 -10.10 -3.67 -4.37
N THR A 322 -9.08 -3.55 -3.52
CA THR A 322 -9.19 -3.93 -2.09
C THR A 322 -10.12 -3.02 -1.31
N ILE A 323 -10.17 -1.72 -1.63
CA ILE A 323 -11.13 -0.79 -1.01
C ILE A 323 -12.54 -1.09 -1.49
N THR A 324 -12.75 -1.31 -2.80
CA THR A 324 -14.08 -1.60 -3.36
C THR A 324 -14.68 -2.90 -2.81
N LYS A 325 -13.86 -3.89 -2.43
CA LYS A 325 -14.35 -5.12 -1.77
C LYS A 325 -14.78 -4.96 -0.31
N LYS A 326 -14.30 -3.92 0.37
CA LYS A 326 -14.55 -3.70 1.80
C LYS A 326 -15.63 -2.64 2.08
N ALA A 327 -15.97 -1.83 1.07
CA ALA A 327 -17.13 -0.93 1.07
C ALA A 327 -18.39 -1.71 0.68
#